data_AF-A0A8C9SW02-F1
#
_entry.id   AF-A0A8C9SW02-F1
#
_cell.length_a   1.000
_cell.length_b   1.000
_cell.length_c   1.000
_cell.angle_alpha   90.00
_cell.angle_beta   90.00
_cell.angle_gamma   90.00
#
_symmetry.space_group_name_H-M   'P 1'
#
loop_
_entity.id
_entity.type
_entity.pdbx_description
1 polymer ?
#
loop_
_entity_poly.entity_id
_entity_poly.type
_entity_poly.pdbx_seq_one_letter_code
_entity_poly.pdbx_strand_id
1 'polypeptide(L)'
;MLVWRKAPQVGLEPQTHQRAEPSQAHCAAVPLCPPLNNNTPLAMPARPTDCVQKPLCNVLHELGRLVGQYPWYFLVVPLLISAAFGTGFLFLKEREALDIEDQFTPVDGPAKKERRFVQDHFPHLDSHFSPLRLHTEGVYASLIAVSLSSSIFSQEALEEVLHLDRWVRRLTVQSTHHPVTYAQLCVRDNGRCASNIILDILNETAGQTELTFPFHQFHSHRVFLGSRVGGMQVNSSRVQSARAIQLFYYLTEDNITQSFAWLHYFTAMFSNGSIPELHQVSVSHFTSLSRQDELKGNSKSVIPFFSVTYFLAITFSILSCSRFDCVRNKVWVAIFGVLSAGLAVLSSFGMLLLCGAPFPLTVATSPFLILGIGVDDMFIMISCWQQTSVLDQVEARLANTYKEAAVSISITTLTDILKNLEQVKKTVDKHVDIHQDLNE
;
A
#
# COMPACT_ATOMS: atom_id res chain seq x y z
N MET A 1 20.23 -5.58 -13.64
CA MET A 1 21.37 -4.88 -13.01
C MET A 1 21.29 -3.41 -13.42
N LEU A 2 20.47 -2.61 -12.73
CA LEU A 2 20.22 -1.21 -13.09
C LEU A 2 21.23 -0.32 -12.38
N VAL A 3 22.10 0.27 -13.20
CA VAL A 3 23.18 1.18 -12.85
C VAL A 3 22.58 2.55 -12.56
N TRP A 4 22.71 3.03 -11.32
CA TRP A 4 22.43 4.42 -10.97
C TRP A 4 23.59 5.31 -11.49
N ARG A 5 23.30 6.22 -12.43
CA ARG A 5 24.23 7.28 -12.82
C ARG A 5 24.30 8.35 -11.73
N LYS A 6 25.52 8.60 -11.26
CA LYS A 6 25.92 9.64 -10.33
C LYS A 6 25.91 11.00 -11.05
N ALA A 7 25.23 12.01 -10.51
CA ALA A 7 25.36 13.41 -10.95
C ALA A 7 26.56 14.08 -10.22
N PRO A 8 27.21 15.10 -10.84
CA PRO A 8 28.57 15.51 -10.48
C PRO A 8 28.62 16.51 -9.32
N GLN A 9 29.74 16.47 -8.59
CA GLN A 9 30.11 17.42 -7.56
C GLN A 9 30.56 18.75 -8.17
N VAL A 10 30.04 19.86 -7.63
CA VAL A 10 30.66 21.18 -7.75
C VAL A 10 31.29 21.48 -6.40
N GLY A 11 32.61 21.64 -6.40
CA GLY A 11 33.41 21.97 -5.24
C GLY A 11 33.40 23.46 -4.93
N LEU A 12 33.54 23.77 -3.65
CA LEU A 12 34.10 25.02 -3.14
C LEU A 12 34.85 24.69 -1.84
N GLU A 13 36.12 25.08 -1.84
CA GLU A 13 37.13 24.90 -0.80
C GLU A 13 37.04 26.08 0.22
N PRO A 14 37.90 26.18 1.26
CA PRO A 14 37.57 25.84 2.65
C PRO A 14 37.53 27.05 3.60
N GLN A 15 36.79 26.96 4.71
CA GLN A 15 37.06 27.78 5.90
C GLN A 15 37.09 26.93 7.18
N THR A 16 38.30 26.79 7.69
CA THR A 16 38.77 26.68 9.09
C THR A 16 37.78 26.35 10.23
N HIS A 17 38.09 25.25 10.91
CA HIS A 17 37.74 24.81 12.26
C HIS A 17 37.02 25.78 13.22
N GLN A 18 35.88 25.31 13.76
CA GLN A 18 35.59 25.40 15.19
C GLN A 18 34.75 24.20 15.65
N ARG A 19 35.21 23.57 16.73
CA ARG A 19 34.62 22.42 17.42
C ARG A 19 33.34 22.88 18.13
N ALA A 20 32.19 22.29 17.81
CA ALA A 20 30.92 22.55 18.50
C ALA A 20 30.49 21.30 19.29
N GLU A 21 30.35 21.48 20.60
CA GLU A 21 29.70 20.60 21.58
C GLU A 21 28.17 20.47 21.32
N PRO A 22 27.50 19.45 21.87
CA PRO A 22 26.12 19.12 21.49
C PRO A 22 25.14 20.22 21.92
N SER A 23 24.41 20.73 20.95
CA SER A 23 23.39 21.77 21.08
C SER A 23 22.27 21.33 22.01
N GLN A 24 22.21 21.97 23.17
CA GLN A 24 21.00 22.08 23.99
C GLN A 24 19.88 22.71 23.14
N ALA A 25 18.75 22.02 23.03
CA ALA A 25 17.52 22.59 22.50
C ALA A 25 17.03 23.71 23.43
N HIS A 26 17.51 24.93 23.21
CA HIS A 26 16.93 26.13 23.77
C HIS A 26 15.56 26.35 23.10
N CYS A 27 14.50 26.21 23.89
CA CYS A 27 13.22 26.85 23.59
C CYS A 27 13.43 28.37 23.59
N ALA A 28 13.84 28.94 22.46
CA ALA A 28 13.56 30.33 22.17
C ALA A 28 12.09 30.42 21.74
N ALA A 29 11.19 30.19 22.70
CA ALA A 29 9.81 30.62 22.55
C ALA A 29 9.83 32.14 22.51
N VAL A 30 9.51 32.74 21.37
CA VAL A 30 8.95 34.09 21.38
C VAL A 30 7.71 33.98 22.27
N PRO A 31 7.60 34.73 23.39
CA PRO A 31 6.41 34.68 24.22
C PRO A 31 5.25 35.17 23.36
N LEU A 32 4.44 34.23 22.89
CA LEU A 32 3.28 34.52 22.06
C LEU A 32 2.24 35.30 22.88
N CYS A 33 2.21 35.14 24.20
CA CYS A 33 1.39 35.98 25.08
C CYS A 33 2.25 36.71 26.12
N PRO A 34 2.19 38.06 26.22
CA PRO A 34 2.83 38.76 27.31
C PRO A 34 2.13 38.41 28.64
N PRO A 35 2.88 38.29 29.76
CA PRO A 35 2.31 38.06 31.07
C PRO A 35 1.48 39.28 31.51
N LEU A 36 0.34 39.03 32.14
CA LEU A 36 -0.43 40.04 32.86
C LEU A 36 0.35 40.42 34.13
N ASN A 37 1.28 41.35 34.02
CA ASN A 37 1.93 41.95 35.19
C ASN A 37 1.74 43.47 35.14
N ASN A 38 0.92 43.99 36.05
CA ASN A 38 0.86 45.42 36.32
C ASN A 38 2.14 45.80 37.06
N ASN A 39 3.14 46.34 36.35
CA ASN A 39 3.92 47.52 36.77
C ASN A 39 5.17 47.77 35.86
N THR A 40 5.12 48.92 35.15
CA THR A 40 6.23 49.77 34.60
C THR A 40 6.98 49.32 33.33
N PRO A 41 7.62 50.24 32.56
CA PRO A 41 6.98 51.25 31.71
C PRO A 41 7.50 51.30 30.24
N LEU A 42 6.67 51.84 29.34
CA LEU A 42 6.98 52.42 28.01
C LEU A 42 7.76 51.54 26.99
N ALA A 43 7.04 50.72 26.24
CA ALA A 43 7.45 50.24 24.91
C ALA A 43 6.58 50.88 23.82
N MET A 44 7.20 51.27 22.69
CA MET A 44 6.58 51.92 21.53
C MET A 44 5.32 51.16 21.01
N PRO A 45 4.35 51.86 20.39
CA PRO A 45 3.08 51.25 20.00
C PRO A 45 3.28 50.34 18.78
N ALA A 46 3.51 49.05 19.04
CA ALA A 46 3.29 48.03 18.04
C ALA A 46 1.78 48.02 17.69
N ARG A 47 1.45 48.13 16.39
CA ARG A 47 0.07 47.95 15.91
C ARG A 47 -0.47 46.63 16.49
N PRO A 48 -1.72 46.58 17.00
CA PRO A 48 -2.23 45.38 17.65
C PRO A 48 -2.48 44.30 16.60
N THR A 49 -1.52 43.40 16.42
CA THR A 49 -1.67 42.17 15.63
C THR A 49 -2.44 41.09 16.40
N ASP A 50 -2.89 41.39 17.61
CA ASP A 50 -3.46 40.42 18.56
C ASP A 50 -4.96 40.13 18.35
N CYS A 51 -5.58 40.62 17.28
CA CYS A 51 -7.04 40.53 17.07
C CYS A 51 -7.57 39.09 17.06
N VAL A 52 -6.77 38.14 16.57
CA VAL A 52 -7.14 36.70 16.52
C VAL A 52 -6.54 35.92 17.68
N GLN A 53 -5.34 36.32 18.12
CA GLN A 53 -4.59 35.57 19.12
C GLN A 53 -5.18 35.72 20.52
N LYS A 54 -5.48 36.95 20.96
CA LYS A 54 -6.08 37.19 22.29
C LYS A 54 -7.40 36.43 22.52
N PRO A 55 -8.39 36.45 21.62
CA PRO A 55 -9.62 35.71 21.85
C PRO A 55 -9.38 34.19 21.86
N LEU A 56 -8.52 33.67 20.97
CA LEU A 56 -8.19 32.25 20.93
C LEU A 56 -7.51 31.79 22.23
N CYS A 57 -6.52 32.55 22.72
CA CYS A 57 -5.86 32.29 23.99
C CYS A 57 -6.85 32.30 25.16
N ASN A 58 -7.79 33.24 25.19
CA ASN A 58 -8.79 33.33 26.25
C ASN A 58 -9.76 32.13 26.22
N VAL A 59 -10.20 31.69 25.04
CA VAL A 59 -11.06 30.51 24.89
C VAL A 59 -10.34 29.24 25.34
N LEU A 60 -9.09 29.05 24.93
CA LEU A 60 -8.29 27.88 25.33
C LEU A 60 -7.93 27.91 26.81
N HIS A 61 -7.70 29.10 27.38
CA HIS A 61 -7.48 29.26 28.81
C HIS A 61 -8.72 28.83 29.61
N GLU A 62 -9.91 29.27 29.20
CA GLU A 62 -11.17 28.90 29.85
C GLU A 62 -11.47 27.40 29.69
N LEU A 63 -11.16 26.81 28.53
CA LEU A 63 -11.24 25.38 28.30
C LEU A 63 -10.31 24.61 29.27
N GLY A 64 -9.06 25.04 29.41
CA GLY A 64 -8.11 24.43 30.36
C GLY A 64 -8.59 24.53 31.81
N ARG A 65 -9.21 25.65 32.19
CA ARG A 65 -9.84 25.82 33.51
C ARG A 65 -10.98 24.83 33.72
N LEU A 66 -11.85 24.68 32.73
CA LEU A 66 -13.01 23.78 32.78
C LEU A 66 -12.60 22.30 32.83
N VAL A 67 -11.57 21.89 32.09
CA VAL A 67 -11.01 20.53 32.17
C VAL A 67 -10.45 20.26 33.58
N GLY A 68 -9.81 21.26 34.20
CA GLY A 68 -9.27 21.15 35.56
C GLY A 68 -10.37 20.99 36.61
N GLN A 69 -11.51 21.68 36.44
CA GLN A 69 -12.65 21.60 37.35
C GLN A 69 -13.43 20.29 37.23
N TYR A 70 -13.50 19.71 36.03
CA TYR A 70 -14.35 18.55 35.72
C TYR A 70 -13.56 17.39 35.06
N PRO A 71 -12.47 16.88 35.66
CA PRO A 71 -11.53 15.99 34.99
C PRO A 71 -12.13 14.65 34.56
N TRP A 72 -13.09 14.13 35.32
CA TRP A 72 -13.67 12.80 35.05
C TRP A 72 -14.51 12.78 33.77
N TYR A 73 -15.22 13.86 33.45
CA TYR A 73 -16.02 13.95 32.22
C TYR A 73 -15.10 13.87 30.99
N PHE A 74 -13.99 14.60 31.01
CA PHE A 74 -13.00 14.63 29.94
C PHE A 74 -12.16 13.35 29.83
N LEU A 75 -12.22 12.46 30.82
CA LEU A 75 -11.58 11.15 30.76
C LEU A 75 -12.56 10.07 30.27
N VAL A 76 -13.77 10.01 30.85
CA VAL A 76 -14.72 8.93 30.57
C VAL A 76 -15.38 9.10 29.20
N VAL A 77 -15.74 10.32 28.79
CA VAL A 77 -16.45 10.55 27.53
C VAL A 77 -15.61 10.13 26.32
N PRO A 78 -14.33 10.56 26.16
CA PRO A 78 -13.51 10.11 25.04
C PRO A 78 -13.27 8.60 25.03
N LEU A 79 -13.11 7.97 26.20
CA LEU A 79 -12.96 6.51 26.29
C LEU A 79 -14.19 5.77 25.76
N LEU A 80 -15.40 6.23 26.13
CA LEU A 80 -16.65 5.65 25.63
C LEU A 80 -16.81 5.86 24.11
N ILE A 81 -16.46 7.04 23.61
CA ILE A 81 -16.49 7.33 22.17
C ILE A 81 -15.50 6.45 21.41
N SER A 82 -14.26 6.32 21.90
CA SER A 82 -13.25 5.45 21.30
C SER A 82 -13.65 3.99 21.34
N ALA A 83 -14.30 3.53 22.43
CA ALA A 83 -14.83 2.17 22.49
C ALA A 83 -15.97 1.96 21.48
N ALA A 84 -16.89 2.92 21.36
CA ALA A 84 -17.99 2.87 20.41
C ALA A 84 -17.47 2.82 18.96
N PHE A 85 -16.57 3.73 18.58
CA PHE A 85 -15.98 3.71 17.23
C PHE A 85 -15.05 2.52 17.00
N GLY A 86 -14.37 2.04 18.04
CA GLY A 86 -13.54 0.83 17.99
C GLY A 86 -14.29 -0.42 17.54
N THR A 87 -15.62 -0.49 17.71
CA THR A 87 -16.45 -1.58 17.18
C THR A 87 -16.37 -1.70 15.65
N GLY A 88 -15.97 -0.65 14.94
CA GLY A 88 -15.74 -0.68 13.49
C GLY A 88 -14.69 -1.69 13.04
N PHE A 89 -13.74 -2.04 13.90
CA PHE A 89 -12.73 -3.06 13.60
C PHE A 89 -13.30 -4.47 13.44
N LEU A 90 -14.55 -4.72 13.88
CA LEU A 90 -15.24 -5.98 13.58
C LEU A 90 -15.46 -6.16 12.07
N PHE A 91 -15.63 -5.07 11.32
CA PHE A 91 -15.81 -5.09 9.87
C PHE A 91 -14.49 -5.12 9.10
N LEU A 92 -13.34 -5.15 9.77
CA LEU A 92 -12.03 -5.06 9.11
C LEU A 92 -11.84 -6.15 8.05
N LYS A 93 -12.24 -7.39 8.33
CA LYS A 93 -12.10 -8.52 7.40
C LYS A 93 -12.97 -8.36 6.15
N GLU A 94 -14.15 -7.75 6.29
CA GLU A 94 -15.08 -7.52 5.18
C GLU A 94 -14.69 -6.30 4.34
N ARG A 95 -14.00 -5.33 4.96
CA ARG A 95 -13.58 -4.07 4.31
C ARG A 95 -12.14 -4.11 3.82
N GLU A 96 -11.42 -5.22 3.99
CA GLU A 96 -10.05 -5.38 3.49
C GLU A 96 -10.04 -5.32 1.95
N ALA A 97 -9.43 -4.27 1.40
CA ALA A 97 -9.28 -4.11 -0.04
C ALA A 97 -7.96 -4.74 -0.48
N LEU A 98 -8.04 -5.80 -1.27
CA LEU A 98 -6.87 -6.55 -1.78
C LEU A 98 -6.65 -6.38 -3.29
N ASP A 99 -7.64 -5.86 -4.02
CA ASP A 99 -7.47 -5.64 -5.45
C ASP A 99 -6.50 -4.48 -5.70
N ILE A 100 -5.45 -4.77 -6.46
CA ILE A 100 -4.40 -3.82 -6.83
C ILE A 100 -4.95 -2.81 -7.84
N GLU A 101 -5.81 -3.23 -8.78
CA GLU A 101 -6.33 -2.30 -9.78
C GLU A 101 -7.12 -1.19 -9.08
N ASP A 102 -8.02 -1.53 -8.16
CA ASP A 102 -8.82 -0.56 -7.42
C ASP A 102 -8.02 0.31 -6.45
N GLN A 103 -6.90 -0.19 -5.92
CA GLN A 103 -6.04 0.58 -5.01
C GLN A 103 -5.14 1.59 -5.73
N PHE A 104 -4.69 1.27 -6.94
CA PHE A 104 -3.69 2.06 -7.65
C PHE A 104 -4.24 2.82 -8.87
N THR A 105 -5.52 2.62 -9.21
CA THR A 105 -6.16 3.34 -10.31
C THR A 105 -7.41 4.11 -9.86
N PRO A 106 -7.74 5.23 -10.51
CA PRO A 106 -8.98 5.96 -10.30
C PRO A 106 -10.24 5.08 -10.34
N VAL A 107 -11.19 5.33 -9.43
CA VAL A 107 -12.49 4.63 -9.41
C VAL A 107 -13.30 4.91 -10.69
N ASP A 108 -13.31 6.16 -11.13
CA ASP A 108 -14.01 6.63 -12.34
C ASP A 108 -13.05 7.13 -13.41
N GLY A 109 -11.96 6.38 -13.62
CA GLY A 109 -11.01 6.64 -14.69
C GLY A 109 -11.64 6.44 -16.08
N PRO A 110 -11.20 7.18 -17.11
CA PRO A 110 -11.69 7.03 -18.48
C PRO A 110 -11.51 5.59 -19.00
N ALA A 111 -10.36 4.96 -18.73
CA ALA A 111 -10.11 3.57 -19.08
C ALA A 111 -11.12 2.58 -18.46
N LYS A 112 -11.60 2.83 -17.22
CA LYS A 112 -12.64 2.00 -16.60
C LYS A 112 -14.01 2.22 -17.26
N LYS A 113 -14.32 3.44 -17.71
CA LYS A 113 -15.54 3.72 -18.49
C LYS A 113 -15.52 3.03 -19.85
N GLU A 114 -14.40 3.10 -20.56
CA GLU A 114 -14.19 2.38 -21.83
C GLU A 114 -14.29 0.86 -21.65
N ARG A 115 -13.69 0.32 -20.59
CA ARG A 115 -13.84 -1.11 -20.25
C ARG A 115 -15.32 -1.49 -20.05
N ARG A 116 -16.08 -0.70 -19.27
CA ARG A 116 -17.53 -0.95 -19.06
C ARG A 116 -18.28 -0.92 -20.38
N PHE A 117 -18.00 0.06 -21.24
CA PHE A 117 -18.58 0.12 -22.60
C PHE A 117 -18.28 -1.15 -23.39
N VAL A 118 -17.03 -1.63 -23.39
CA VAL A 118 -16.65 -2.87 -24.08
C VAL A 118 -17.35 -4.09 -23.48
N GLN A 119 -17.45 -4.18 -22.15
CA GLN A 119 -18.15 -5.28 -21.47
C GLN A 119 -19.63 -5.34 -21.84
N ASP A 120 -20.31 -4.18 -21.89
CA ASP A 120 -21.74 -4.08 -22.18
C ASP A 120 -22.05 -4.39 -23.65
N HIS A 121 -21.17 -4.00 -24.58
CA HIS A 121 -21.40 -4.14 -26.03
C HIS A 121 -20.79 -5.40 -26.64
N PHE A 122 -19.74 -5.95 -26.02
CA PHE A 122 -19.01 -7.13 -26.48
C PHE A 122 -18.86 -8.16 -25.34
N PRO A 123 -19.97 -8.68 -24.78
CA PRO A 123 -19.90 -9.67 -23.73
C PRO A 123 -19.20 -10.94 -24.24
N HIS A 124 -18.43 -11.57 -23.35
CA HIS A 124 -17.83 -12.86 -23.65
C HIS A 124 -18.93 -13.92 -23.78
N LEU A 125 -18.94 -14.63 -24.91
CA LEU A 125 -19.64 -15.91 -25.01
C LEU A 125 -18.64 -17.01 -24.60
N ASP A 126 -18.98 -17.77 -23.57
CA ASP A 126 -18.15 -18.88 -23.05
C ASP A 126 -17.87 -19.99 -24.07
N SER A 127 -18.59 -19.99 -25.19
CA SER A 127 -18.40 -20.94 -26.28
C SER A 127 -17.22 -20.62 -27.21
N HIS A 128 -16.78 -19.36 -27.27
CA HIS A 128 -15.73 -18.89 -28.18
C HIS A 128 -14.72 -18.01 -27.46
N PHE A 129 -13.84 -18.65 -26.70
CA PHE A 129 -12.78 -17.94 -26.00
C PHE A 129 -11.71 -17.39 -26.95
N SER A 130 -11.33 -16.13 -26.74
CA SER A 130 -10.16 -15.53 -27.38
C SER A 130 -9.42 -14.65 -26.38
N PRO A 131 -8.11 -14.89 -26.14
CA PRO A 131 -7.30 -14.03 -25.27
C PRO A 131 -7.28 -12.56 -25.72
N LEU A 132 -7.42 -12.30 -27.01
CA LEU A 132 -7.41 -10.94 -27.58
C LEU A 132 -8.71 -10.17 -27.33
N ARG A 133 -9.78 -10.84 -26.90
CA ARG A 133 -11.07 -10.22 -26.58
C ARG A 133 -11.24 -9.96 -25.09
N LEU A 134 -10.30 -10.41 -24.26
CA LEU A 134 -10.38 -10.22 -22.82
C LEU A 134 -10.34 -8.74 -22.46
N HIS A 135 -11.32 -8.31 -21.68
CA HIS A 135 -11.40 -6.95 -21.16
C HIS A 135 -10.56 -6.76 -19.88
N THR A 136 -10.27 -7.84 -19.16
CA THR A 136 -9.35 -7.95 -18.01
C THR A 136 -8.16 -8.85 -18.32
N GLU A 137 -7.19 -8.95 -17.41
CA GLU A 137 -6.12 -9.96 -17.55
C GLU A 137 -6.68 -11.40 -17.50
N GLY A 138 -7.92 -11.58 -17.01
CA GLY A 138 -8.58 -12.87 -16.82
C GLY A 138 -7.95 -13.71 -15.70
N VAL A 139 -8.51 -14.90 -15.46
CA VAL A 139 -7.93 -15.88 -14.53
C VAL A 139 -7.03 -16.84 -15.30
N TYR A 140 -5.72 -16.77 -15.07
CA TYR A 140 -4.77 -17.60 -15.81
C TYR A 140 -3.51 -17.95 -15.02
N ALA A 141 -2.89 -19.05 -15.44
CA ALA A 141 -1.50 -19.37 -15.16
C ALA A 141 -0.67 -19.28 -16.45
N SER A 142 0.57 -18.81 -16.33
CA SER A 142 1.54 -18.69 -17.41
C SER A 142 2.83 -19.41 -17.01
N LEU A 143 3.42 -20.11 -17.97
CA LEU A 143 4.74 -20.73 -17.85
C LEU A 143 5.65 -20.21 -18.94
N ILE A 144 6.88 -19.87 -18.58
CA ILE A 144 7.95 -19.55 -19.51
C ILE A 144 8.99 -20.64 -19.39
N ALA A 145 9.11 -21.44 -20.44
CA ALA A 145 10.12 -22.47 -20.58
C ALA A 145 11.31 -21.89 -21.36
N VAL A 146 12.49 -21.86 -20.75
CA VAL A 146 13.73 -21.33 -21.33
C VAL A 146 14.71 -22.48 -21.54
N SER A 147 15.21 -22.65 -22.76
CA SER A 147 16.21 -23.67 -23.07
C SER A 147 17.54 -23.31 -22.43
N LEU A 148 18.17 -24.29 -21.78
CA LEU A 148 19.55 -24.21 -21.30
C LEU A 148 20.55 -24.38 -22.44
N SER A 149 20.11 -24.97 -23.56
CA SER A 149 20.90 -25.14 -24.78
C SER A 149 20.72 -23.95 -25.74
N SER A 150 21.19 -24.10 -26.98
CA SER A 150 21.12 -23.03 -27.99
C SER A 150 19.70 -22.76 -28.52
N SER A 151 18.80 -23.75 -28.46
CA SER A 151 17.43 -23.64 -29.00
C SER A 151 16.42 -24.40 -28.15
N ILE A 152 15.22 -23.84 -27.97
CA ILE A 152 14.07 -24.50 -27.34
C ILE A 152 13.36 -25.47 -28.29
N PHE A 153 13.65 -25.38 -29.60
CA PHE A 153 13.10 -26.28 -30.62
C PHE A 153 13.93 -27.56 -30.78
N SER A 154 14.94 -27.80 -29.95
CA SER A 154 15.61 -29.11 -29.92
C SER A 154 14.62 -30.17 -29.46
N GLN A 155 14.76 -31.39 -29.99
CA GLN A 155 13.85 -32.49 -29.67
C GLN A 155 13.77 -32.75 -28.16
N GLU A 156 14.91 -32.79 -27.47
CA GLU A 156 14.98 -33.02 -26.02
C GLU A 156 14.25 -31.92 -25.22
N ALA A 157 14.47 -30.65 -25.55
CA ALA A 157 13.82 -29.55 -24.86
C ALA A 157 12.31 -29.51 -25.14
N LEU A 158 11.90 -29.84 -26.37
CA LEU A 158 10.49 -29.89 -26.75
C LEU A 158 9.75 -31.04 -26.04
N GLU A 159 10.38 -32.21 -25.93
CA GLU A 159 9.84 -33.35 -25.19
C GLU A 159 9.63 -33.02 -23.71
N GLU A 160 10.59 -32.31 -23.09
CA GLU A 160 10.47 -31.79 -21.72
C GLU A 160 9.31 -30.79 -21.56
N VAL A 161 9.16 -29.86 -22.50
CA VAL A 161 8.05 -28.88 -22.51
C VAL A 161 6.69 -29.58 -22.65
N LEU A 162 6.58 -30.57 -23.54
CA LEU A 162 5.36 -31.37 -23.71
C LEU A 162 5.07 -32.27 -22.51
N HIS A 163 6.10 -32.76 -21.83
CA HIS A 163 5.93 -33.47 -20.56
C HIS A 163 5.38 -32.54 -19.46
N LEU A 164 5.92 -31.32 -19.38
CA LEU A 164 5.47 -30.30 -18.45
C LEU A 164 4.01 -29.88 -18.69
N ASP A 165 3.60 -29.61 -19.95
CA ASP A 165 2.19 -29.27 -20.26
C ASP A 165 1.23 -30.39 -19.86
N ARG A 166 1.57 -31.66 -20.15
CA ARG A 166 0.77 -32.82 -19.71
C ARG A 166 0.70 -32.96 -18.18
N TRP A 167 1.76 -32.59 -17.48
CA TRP A 167 1.76 -32.59 -16.01
C TRP A 167 0.84 -31.49 -15.46
N VAL A 168 0.94 -30.26 -15.97
CA VAL A 168 0.09 -29.13 -15.55
C VAL A 168 -1.40 -29.44 -15.78
N ARG A 169 -1.76 -30.01 -16.94
CA ARG A 169 -3.16 -30.38 -17.25
C ARG A 169 -3.71 -31.48 -16.34
N ARG A 170 -2.85 -32.30 -15.75
CA ARG A 170 -3.21 -33.38 -14.82
C ARG A 170 -3.29 -32.94 -13.37
N LEU A 171 -2.93 -31.69 -13.04
CA LEU A 171 -3.05 -31.17 -11.69
C LEU A 171 -4.50 -31.23 -11.22
N THR A 172 -4.69 -31.84 -10.05
CA THR A 172 -6.00 -32.06 -9.42
C THR A 172 -6.06 -31.34 -8.08
N VAL A 173 -7.12 -30.58 -7.87
CA VAL A 173 -7.35 -29.85 -6.61
C VAL A 173 -8.48 -30.52 -5.86
N GLN A 174 -8.30 -30.71 -4.55
CA GLN A 174 -9.37 -31.21 -3.69
C GLN A 174 -10.45 -30.13 -3.55
N SER A 175 -11.64 -30.41 -4.07
CA SER A 175 -12.84 -29.59 -3.82
C SER A 175 -13.77 -30.30 -2.85
N THR A 176 -14.72 -29.58 -2.26
CA THR A 176 -15.62 -30.06 -1.19
C THR A 176 -16.44 -31.30 -1.56
N HIS A 177 -16.65 -31.56 -2.86
CA HIS A 177 -17.42 -32.70 -3.34
C HIS A 177 -16.59 -33.71 -4.14
N HIS A 178 -15.73 -33.27 -5.07
CA HIS A 178 -14.87 -34.13 -5.89
C HIS A 178 -13.56 -33.44 -6.29
N PRO A 179 -12.46 -34.18 -6.55
CA PRO A 179 -11.24 -33.58 -7.08
C PRO A 179 -11.48 -33.02 -8.48
N VAL A 180 -11.11 -31.75 -8.67
CA VAL A 180 -11.32 -31.01 -9.91
C VAL A 180 -10.02 -30.92 -10.68
N THR A 181 -10.06 -31.19 -11.98
CA THR A 181 -8.89 -31.13 -12.87
C THR A 181 -8.92 -29.87 -13.74
N TYR A 182 -7.78 -29.52 -14.35
CA TYR A 182 -7.71 -28.40 -15.30
C TYR A 182 -8.74 -28.54 -16.43
N ALA A 183 -9.04 -29.76 -16.91
CA ALA A 183 -10.00 -29.99 -17.97
C ALA A 183 -11.43 -29.56 -17.62
N GLN A 184 -11.76 -29.46 -16.33
CA GLN A 184 -13.07 -29.00 -15.84
C GLN A 184 -13.09 -27.48 -15.59
N LEU A 185 -11.94 -26.87 -15.30
CA LEU A 185 -11.81 -25.44 -14.98
C LEU A 185 -11.35 -24.59 -16.16
N CYS A 186 -10.84 -25.19 -17.23
CA CYS A 186 -10.32 -24.46 -18.38
C CYS A 186 -11.42 -23.66 -19.09
N VAL A 187 -11.05 -22.52 -19.67
CA VAL A 187 -11.95 -21.84 -20.61
C VAL A 187 -12.08 -22.67 -21.89
N ARG A 188 -13.28 -22.72 -22.45
CA ARG A 188 -13.60 -23.53 -23.63
C ARG A 188 -13.63 -22.69 -24.90
N ASP A 189 -13.12 -23.28 -25.97
CA ASP A 189 -13.33 -22.84 -27.34
C ASP A 189 -13.91 -24.01 -28.13
N ASN A 190 -15.13 -23.85 -28.65
CA ASN A 190 -15.88 -24.89 -29.36
C ASN A 190 -16.01 -26.21 -28.56
N GLY A 191 -16.18 -26.12 -27.24
CA GLY A 191 -16.35 -27.27 -26.35
C GLY A 191 -15.06 -27.99 -25.94
N ARG A 192 -13.89 -27.54 -26.41
CA ARG A 192 -12.56 -28.04 -25.97
C ARG A 192 -11.86 -26.98 -25.13
N CYS A 193 -10.97 -27.39 -24.22
CA CYS A 193 -10.12 -26.42 -23.50
C CYS A 193 -9.27 -25.62 -24.49
N ALA A 194 -9.14 -24.32 -24.26
CA ALA A 194 -8.18 -23.48 -24.98
C ALA A 194 -6.77 -24.10 -24.91
N SER A 195 -6.20 -24.42 -26.08
CA SER A 195 -4.89 -25.04 -26.21
C SER A 195 -3.79 -23.99 -26.37
N ASN A 196 -2.54 -24.43 -26.16
CA ASN A 196 -1.37 -23.62 -26.47
C ASN A 196 -1.03 -23.83 -27.95
N ILE A 197 -1.50 -22.92 -28.81
CA ILE A 197 -1.35 -23.01 -30.28
C ILE A 197 0.10 -23.29 -30.71
N ILE A 198 1.09 -22.76 -29.99
CA ILE A 198 2.52 -23.02 -30.28
C ILE A 198 2.88 -24.49 -30.10
N LEU A 199 2.33 -25.18 -29.11
CA LEU A 199 2.55 -26.62 -28.91
C LEU A 199 1.83 -27.43 -29.98
N ASP A 200 0.62 -27.01 -30.38
CA ASP A 200 -0.13 -27.68 -31.43
C ASP A 200 0.65 -27.63 -32.77
N ILE A 201 1.19 -26.46 -33.14
CA ILE A 201 2.05 -26.28 -34.31
C ILE A 201 3.28 -27.20 -34.24
N LEU A 202 4.00 -27.19 -33.12
CA LEU A 202 5.25 -27.95 -32.95
C LEU A 202 5.03 -29.46 -32.93
N ASN A 203 3.89 -29.92 -32.43
CA ASN A 203 3.51 -31.33 -32.42
C ASN A 203 3.18 -31.83 -33.83
N GLU A 204 2.49 -31.02 -34.64
CA GLU A 204 2.18 -31.38 -36.03
C GLU A 204 3.41 -31.38 -36.95
N THR A 205 4.36 -30.46 -36.74
CA THR A 205 5.57 -30.38 -37.58
C THR A 205 6.69 -31.31 -37.12
N ALA A 206 6.46 -32.16 -36.12
CA ALA A 206 7.49 -33.01 -35.50
C ALA A 206 8.77 -32.23 -35.12
N GLY A 207 8.60 -30.97 -34.67
CA GLY A 207 9.72 -30.09 -34.34
C GLY A 207 10.53 -29.54 -35.52
N GLN A 208 10.14 -29.82 -36.79
CA GLN A 208 10.82 -29.29 -37.96
C GLN A 208 10.31 -27.87 -38.29
N THR A 209 11.19 -26.89 -38.12
CA THR A 209 10.89 -25.46 -38.07
C THR A 209 10.93 -24.79 -39.44
N GLU A 210 9.77 -24.67 -40.09
CA GLU A 210 9.50 -23.56 -41.02
C GLU A 210 8.52 -22.55 -40.38
N LEU A 211 8.79 -22.16 -39.13
CA LEU A 211 8.03 -21.10 -38.47
C LEU A 211 8.36 -19.74 -39.11
N THR A 212 7.31 -18.96 -39.39
CA THR A 212 7.43 -17.62 -39.96
C THR A 212 7.11 -16.56 -38.91
N PHE A 213 7.86 -15.46 -38.90
CA PHE A 213 7.69 -14.35 -37.95
C PHE A 213 7.40 -13.04 -38.70
N PRO A 214 6.51 -12.15 -38.20
CA PRO A 214 5.80 -12.18 -36.90
C PRO A 214 4.55 -13.07 -36.83
N PHE A 215 3.97 -13.40 -37.99
CA PHE A 215 2.77 -14.21 -38.08
C PHE A 215 3.07 -15.55 -38.74
N HIS A 216 2.51 -16.62 -38.17
CA HIS A 216 2.52 -17.95 -38.75
C HIS A 216 1.11 -18.36 -39.17
N GLN A 217 0.99 -18.93 -40.36
CA GLN A 217 -0.27 -19.46 -40.86
C GLN A 217 -0.43 -20.88 -40.33
N PHE A 218 -1.41 -21.09 -39.47
CA PHE A 218 -1.75 -22.41 -38.95
C PHE A 218 -3.21 -22.71 -39.29
N HIS A 219 -3.43 -23.71 -40.14
CA HIS A 219 -4.74 -23.99 -40.73
C HIS A 219 -5.35 -22.71 -41.37
N SER A 220 -6.55 -22.31 -40.98
CA SER A 220 -7.23 -21.09 -41.42
C SER A 220 -6.85 -19.83 -40.63
N HIS A 221 -6.04 -19.94 -39.58
CA HIS A 221 -5.76 -18.86 -38.64
C HIS A 221 -4.36 -18.27 -38.81
N ARG A 222 -4.25 -16.96 -38.64
CA ARG A 222 -2.97 -16.25 -38.50
C ARG A 222 -2.63 -16.10 -37.02
N VAL A 223 -1.55 -16.73 -36.59
CA VAL A 223 -1.11 -16.75 -35.19
C VAL A 223 0.06 -15.79 -35.03
N PHE A 224 -0.06 -14.86 -34.08
CA PHE A 224 1.04 -13.98 -33.72
C PHE A 224 2.01 -14.71 -32.77
N LEU A 225 3.26 -14.88 -33.19
CA LEU A 225 4.27 -15.60 -32.40
C LEU A 225 5.01 -14.72 -31.39
N GLY A 226 4.93 -13.39 -31.53
CA GLY A 226 5.70 -12.45 -30.70
C GLY A 226 5.37 -12.47 -29.21
N SER A 227 4.19 -12.95 -28.81
CA SER A 227 3.82 -13.14 -27.41
C SER A 227 4.01 -14.58 -26.91
N ARG A 228 4.43 -15.51 -27.79
CA ARG A 228 4.52 -16.95 -27.49
C ARG A 228 5.93 -17.48 -27.51
N VAL A 229 6.83 -16.86 -28.28
CA VAL A 229 8.20 -17.30 -28.46
C VAL A 229 9.16 -16.14 -28.19
N GLY A 230 10.18 -16.38 -27.36
CA GLY A 230 11.15 -15.40 -26.92
C GLY A 230 12.57 -15.70 -27.38
N GLY A 231 13.39 -14.65 -27.53
CA GLY A 231 14.81 -14.77 -27.85
C GLY A 231 15.07 -15.41 -29.21
N MET A 232 14.31 -15.01 -30.23
CA MET A 232 14.37 -15.62 -31.55
C MET A 232 15.49 -15.06 -32.42
N GLN A 233 16.07 -15.93 -33.25
CA GLN A 233 16.92 -15.54 -34.36
C GLN A 233 16.16 -15.78 -35.67
N VAL A 234 15.90 -14.71 -36.41
CA VAL A 234 15.10 -14.74 -37.63
C VAL A 234 16.00 -14.41 -38.81
N ASN A 235 15.94 -15.24 -39.85
CA ASN A 235 16.57 -14.99 -41.13
C ASN A 235 15.50 -14.98 -42.22
N SER A 236 15.38 -13.88 -42.96
CA SER A 236 14.46 -13.77 -44.10
C SER A 236 13.04 -14.25 -43.75
N SER A 237 12.49 -13.70 -42.65
CA SER A 237 11.20 -14.02 -42.02
C SER A 237 10.99 -15.44 -41.49
N ARG A 238 11.99 -16.33 -41.57
CA ARG A 238 11.96 -17.67 -40.96
C ARG A 238 12.69 -17.70 -39.63
N VAL A 239 12.10 -18.38 -38.64
CA VAL A 239 12.69 -18.58 -37.32
C VAL A 239 13.72 -19.71 -37.40
N GLN A 240 14.99 -19.40 -37.18
CA GLN A 240 16.08 -20.38 -37.16
C GLN A 240 16.27 -21.00 -35.78
N SER A 241 16.15 -20.19 -34.73
CA SER A 241 16.25 -20.64 -33.34
C SER A 241 15.44 -19.73 -32.43
N ALA A 242 15.07 -20.24 -31.26
CA ALA A 242 14.45 -19.47 -30.20
C ALA A 242 14.94 -19.96 -28.85
N ARG A 243 14.95 -19.09 -27.84
CA ARG A 243 15.40 -19.46 -26.50
C ARG A 243 14.27 -19.82 -25.54
N ALA A 244 13.07 -19.29 -25.75
CA ALA A 244 11.98 -19.48 -24.81
C ALA A 244 10.63 -19.67 -25.49
N ILE A 245 9.75 -20.43 -24.84
CA ILE A 245 8.34 -20.57 -25.19
C ILE A 245 7.50 -20.17 -23.97
N GLN A 246 6.44 -19.40 -24.20
CA GLN A 246 5.46 -19.02 -23.21
C GLN A 246 4.13 -19.76 -23.43
N LEU A 247 3.70 -20.46 -22.38
CA LEU A 247 2.45 -21.22 -22.32
C LEU A 247 1.45 -20.51 -21.41
N PHE A 248 0.18 -20.52 -21.79
CA PHE A 248 -0.91 -19.96 -21.02
C PHE A 248 -1.97 -21.03 -20.72
N TYR A 249 -2.52 -20.98 -19.52
CA TYR A 249 -3.58 -21.86 -19.03
C TYR A 249 -4.68 -20.96 -18.47
N TYR A 250 -5.70 -20.70 -19.29
CA TYR A 250 -6.84 -19.86 -18.92
C TYR A 250 -7.91 -20.68 -18.20
N LEU A 251 -8.45 -20.14 -17.12
CA LEU A 251 -9.46 -20.76 -16.27
C LEU A 251 -10.78 -19.96 -16.35
N THR A 252 -11.91 -20.63 -16.13
CA THR A 252 -13.23 -19.98 -16.10
C THR A 252 -13.39 -19.08 -14.87
N GLU A 253 -14.15 -18.00 -15.06
CA GLU A 253 -14.56 -17.06 -14.01
C GLU A 253 -15.88 -17.49 -13.33
N ASP A 254 -16.65 -18.41 -13.92
CA ASP A 254 -17.93 -18.89 -13.38
C ASP A 254 -17.80 -19.49 -11.97
N ASN A 255 -16.69 -20.20 -11.74
CA ASN A 255 -16.39 -20.86 -10.47
C ASN A 255 -15.04 -20.38 -9.91
N ILE A 256 -14.96 -19.07 -9.71
CA ILE A 256 -13.72 -18.36 -9.37
C ILE A 256 -13.00 -18.93 -8.14
N THR A 257 -13.73 -19.44 -7.14
CA THR A 257 -13.16 -20.01 -5.93
C THR A 257 -12.35 -21.28 -6.20
N GLN A 258 -12.82 -22.14 -7.09
CA GLN A 258 -12.11 -23.34 -7.52
C GLN A 258 -10.94 -22.99 -8.45
N SER A 259 -11.13 -22.03 -9.36
CA SER A 259 -10.05 -21.52 -10.21
C SER A 259 -8.90 -20.94 -9.38
N PHE A 260 -9.21 -20.16 -8.34
CA PHE A 260 -8.20 -19.62 -7.41
C PHE A 260 -7.53 -20.71 -6.57
N ALA A 261 -8.28 -21.70 -6.08
CA ALA A 261 -7.69 -22.85 -5.39
C ALA A 261 -6.71 -23.62 -6.30
N TRP A 262 -7.03 -23.76 -7.59
CA TRP A 262 -6.12 -24.37 -8.57
C TRP A 262 -4.88 -23.52 -8.82
N LEU A 263 -5.00 -22.20 -8.92
CA LEU A 263 -3.83 -21.31 -9.06
C LEU A 263 -2.90 -21.37 -7.85
N HIS A 264 -3.44 -21.39 -6.63
CA HIS A 264 -2.64 -21.54 -5.41
C HIS A 264 -1.94 -22.91 -5.37
N TYR A 265 -2.65 -23.99 -5.70
CA TYR A 265 -2.06 -25.33 -5.75
C TYR A 265 -0.96 -25.42 -6.82
N PHE A 266 -1.22 -24.89 -8.02
CA PHE A 266 -0.25 -24.77 -9.10
C PHE A 266 1.03 -24.07 -8.62
N THR A 267 0.89 -22.88 -8.03
CA THR A 267 2.02 -22.09 -7.52
C THR A 267 2.78 -22.84 -6.42
N ALA A 268 2.07 -23.51 -5.50
CA ALA A 268 2.67 -24.31 -4.44
C ALA A 268 3.50 -25.49 -4.96
N MET A 269 3.10 -26.13 -6.07
CA MET A 269 3.90 -27.20 -6.68
C MET A 269 5.24 -26.69 -7.21
N PHE A 270 5.27 -25.49 -7.80
CA PHE A 270 6.50 -24.86 -8.27
C PHE A 270 7.38 -24.40 -7.10
N SER A 271 6.81 -23.81 -6.05
CA SER A 271 7.60 -23.36 -4.88
C SER A 271 8.20 -24.53 -4.09
N ASN A 272 7.48 -25.65 -3.99
CA ASN A 272 7.92 -26.82 -3.24
C ASN A 272 8.84 -27.75 -4.04
N GLY A 273 9.17 -27.41 -5.30
CA GLY A 273 10.01 -28.23 -6.17
C GLY A 273 9.37 -29.58 -6.54
N SER A 274 8.04 -29.70 -6.48
CA SER A 274 7.30 -30.91 -6.84
C SER A 274 7.03 -31.03 -8.35
N ILE A 275 7.78 -30.26 -9.15
CA ILE A 275 7.71 -30.30 -10.61
C ILE A 275 8.48 -31.52 -11.14
N PRO A 276 8.16 -31.99 -12.35
CA PRO A 276 8.98 -32.99 -13.02
C PRO A 276 10.45 -32.57 -13.09
N GLU A 277 11.37 -33.53 -13.02
CA GLU A 277 12.79 -33.26 -13.28
C GLU A 277 12.96 -32.81 -14.74
N LEU A 278 13.61 -31.65 -14.92
CA LEU A 278 13.89 -31.03 -16.20
C LEU A 278 15.40 -30.78 -16.29
N HIS A 279 16.03 -31.23 -17.37
CA HIS A 279 17.49 -31.14 -17.57
C HIS A 279 17.87 -30.16 -18.67
N GLN A 280 16.99 -29.95 -19.67
CA GLN A 280 17.25 -29.09 -20.81
C GLN A 280 16.51 -27.74 -20.71
N VAL A 281 15.51 -27.65 -19.84
CA VAL A 281 14.64 -26.47 -19.72
C VAL A 281 14.58 -25.94 -18.30
N SER A 282 14.79 -24.63 -18.17
CA SER A 282 14.48 -23.87 -16.95
C SER A 282 13.09 -23.24 -17.06
N VAL A 283 12.28 -23.39 -16.01
CA VAL A 283 10.87 -22.96 -16.01
C VAL A 283 10.65 -21.84 -15.01
N SER A 284 10.01 -20.77 -15.48
CA SER A 284 9.46 -19.71 -14.63
C SER A 284 7.94 -19.72 -14.74
N HIS A 285 7.25 -19.40 -13.63
CA HIS A 285 5.79 -19.40 -13.57
C HIS A 285 5.26 -18.03 -13.13
N PHE A 286 4.05 -17.72 -13.56
CA PHE A 286 3.32 -16.52 -13.17
C PHE A 286 1.82 -16.84 -13.16
N THR A 287 1.06 -16.30 -12.22
CA THR A 287 -0.41 -16.41 -12.21
C THR A 287 -1.05 -15.05 -12.05
N SER A 288 -2.33 -14.92 -12.40
CA SER A 288 -3.08 -13.69 -12.17
C SER A 288 -3.15 -13.27 -10.69
N LEU A 289 -3.00 -14.23 -9.75
CA LEU A 289 -2.98 -13.97 -8.30
C LEU A 289 -1.59 -13.65 -7.74
N SER A 290 -0.51 -14.05 -8.44
CA SER A 290 0.86 -13.94 -7.92
C SER A 290 1.20 -12.52 -7.48
N ARG A 291 0.75 -11.49 -8.22
CA ARG A 291 1.01 -10.08 -7.87
C ARG A 291 0.36 -9.68 -6.54
N GLN A 292 -0.88 -10.12 -6.30
CA GLN A 292 -1.62 -9.83 -5.07
C GLN A 292 -1.06 -10.62 -3.89
N ASP A 293 -0.75 -11.90 -4.10
CA ASP A 293 -0.18 -12.78 -3.07
C ASP A 293 1.20 -12.32 -2.61
N GLU A 294 2.08 -11.92 -3.53
CA GLU A 294 3.41 -11.38 -3.20
C GLU A 294 3.31 -10.06 -2.41
N LEU A 295 2.39 -9.17 -2.77
CA LEU A 295 2.17 -7.93 -2.03
C LEU A 295 1.68 -8.23 -0.60
N LYS A 296 0.72 -9.16 -0.46
CA LYS A 296 0.21 -9.58 0.85
C LYS A 296 1.28 -10.28 1.68
N GLY A 297 2.11 -11.11 1.06
CA GLY A 297 3.24 -11.79 1.70
C GLY A 297 4.28 -10.81 2.22
N ASN A 298 4.69 -9.84 1.37
CA ASN A 298 5.62 -8.79 1.76
C ASN A 298 5.09 -7.98 2.95
N SER A 299 3.83 -7.55 2.92
CA SER A 299 3.26 -6.79 4.03
C SER A 299 3.20 -7.59 5.33
N LYS A 300 2.88 -8.89 5.30
CA LYS A 300 2.96 -9.76 6.49
C LYS A 300 4.37 -9.82 7.08
N SER A 301 5.40 -9.80 6.24
CA SER A 301 6.80 -9.75 6.67
C SER A 301 7.16 -8.42 7.34
N VAL A 302 6.52 -7.31 6.96
CA VAL A 302 6.80 -5.98 7.52
C VAL A 302 6.12 -5.72 8.88
N ILE A 303 4.96 -6.34 9.16
CA ILE A 303 4.23 -6.21 10.44
C ILE A 303 5.13 -6.31 11.70
N PRO A 304 6.01 -7.32 11.87
CA PRO A 304 6.86 -7.42 13.05
C PRO A 304 7.82 -6.22 13.20
N PHE A 305 8.34 -5.68 12.10
CA PHE A 305 9.23 -4.51 12.15
C PHE A 305 8.49 -3.27 12.64
N PHE A 306 7.25 -3.05 12.19
CA PHE A 306 6.41 -1.98 12.73
C PHE A 306 6.20 -2.12 14.23
N SER A 307 5.88 -3.32 14.71
CA SER A 307 5.72 -3.59 16.16
C SER A 307 6.97 -3.24 16.96
N VAL A 308 8.16 -3.58 16.47
CA VAL A 308 9.43 -3.21 17.12
C VAL A 308 9.63 -1.69 17.12
N THR A 309 9.38 -1.02 16.00
CA THR A 309 9.52 0.44 15.91
C THR A 309 8.53 1.16 16.85
N TYR A 310 7.28 0.70 16.94
CA TYR A 310 6.30 1.22 17.91
C TYR A 310 6.79 1.06 19.34
N PHE A 311 7.25 -0.14 19.70
CA PHE A 311 7.76 -0.40 21.03
C PHE A 311 8.94 0.51 21.39
N LEU A 312 9.91 0.67 20.47
CA LEU A 312 11.06 1.54 20.66
C LEU A 312 10.65 3.01 20.78
N ALA A 313 9.76 3.49 19.92
CA ALA A 313 9.28 4.87 19.95
C ALA A 313 8.54 5.18 21.25
N ILE A 314 7.60 4.33 21.67
CA ILE A 314 6.84 4.50 22.92
C ILE A 314 7.78 4.45 24.13
N THR A 315 8.71 3.49 24.15
CA THR A 315 9.68 3.36 25.25
C THR A 315 10.60 4.58 25.31
N PHE A 316 11.12 5.03 24.18
CA PHE A 316 11.92 6.26 24.10
C PHE A 316 11.12 7.45 24.61
N SER A 317 9.87 7.63 24.19
CA SER A 317 9.05 8.75 24.63
C SER A 317 8.80 8.75 26.14
N ILE A 318 8.51 7.58 26.72
CA ILE A 318 8.33 7.44 28.17
C ILE A 318 9.64 7.70 28.92
N LEU A 319 10.76 7.16 28.43
CA LEU A 319 12.08 7.36 29.03
C LEU A 319 12.53 8.82 28.98
N SER A 320 12.27 9.54 27.88
CA SER A 320 12.57 10.97 27.75
C SER A 320 11.79 11.82 28.76
N CYS A 321 10.60 11.39 29.19
CA CYS A 321 9.82 12.03 30.25
C CYS A 321 10.20 11.58 31.67
N SER A 322 11.09 10.59 31.82
CA SER A 322 11.57 10.12 33.11
C SER A 322 12.61 11.08 33.67
N ARG A 323 12.44 11.49 34.93
CA ARG A 323 13.44 12.27 35.68
C ARG A 323 13.81 11.53 36.96
N PHE A 324 15.05 11.71 37.41
CA PHE A 324 15.57 11.11 38.64
C PHE A 324 14.86 11.63 39.92
N ASP A 325 14.17 12.76 39.84
CA ASP A 325 13.34 13.29 40.93
C ASP A 325 11.96 12.61 40.95
N CYS A 326 11.69 11.75 41.95
CA CYS A 326 10.43 11.01 42.09
C CYS A 326 9.17 11.90 42.13
N VAL A 327 9.26 13.14 42.62
CA VAL A 327 8.11 14.08 42.73
C VAL A 327 7.87 14.84 41.42
N ARG A 328 8.90 15.04 40.60
CA ARG A 328 8.81 15.67 39.28
C ARG A 328 8.68 14.66 38.13
N ASN A 329 8.68 13.37 38.45
CA ASN A 329 8.53 12.32 37.46
C ASN A 329 7.13 12.39 36.82
N LYS A 330 7.08 12.52 35.49
CA LYS A 330 5.84 12.65 34.71
C LYS A 330 5.61 11.46 33.79
N VAL A 331 6.26 10.32 34.08
CA VAL A 331 6.09 9.05 33.34
C VAL A 331 4.62 8.64 33.17
N TRP A 332 3.79 8.77 34.22
CA TRP A 332 2.36 8.48 34.09
C TRP A 332 1.65 9.38 33.08
N VAL A 333 1.98 10.67 33.05
CA VAL A 333 1.41 11.62 32.07
C VAL A 333 1.86 11.24 30.65
N ALA A 334 3.11 10.82 30.49
CA ALA A 334 3.61 10.35 29.19
C ALA A 334 2.91 9.06 28.72
N ILE A 335 2.67 8.10 29.62
CA ILE A 335 1.92 6.88 29.32
C ILE A 335 0.50 7.21 28.85
N PHE A 336 -0.22 8.08 29.58
CA PHE A 336 -1.57 8.49 29.20
C PHE A 336 -1.60 9.33 27.92
N GLY A 337 -0.56 10.11 27.63
CA GLY A 337 -0.43 10.85 26.37
C GLY A 337 -0.27 9.92 25.17
N VAL A 338 0.61 8.92 25.27
CA VAL A 338 0.77 7.88 24.23
C VAL A 338 -0.52 7.08 24.07
N LEU A 339 -1.18 6.70 25.17
CA LEU A 339 -2.47 5.99 25.12
C LEU A 339 -3.55 6.81 24.43
N SER A 340 -3.60 8.12 24.68
CA SER A 340 -4.52 9.05 24.01
C SER A 340 -4.32 9.06 22.50
N ALA A 341 -3.07 9.13 22.02
CA ALA A 341 -2.76 9.04 20.60
C ALA A 341 -3.21 7.69 19.99
N GLY A 342 -3.03 6.58 20.72
CA GLY A 342 -3.55 5.27 20.32
C GLY A 342 -5.08 5.21 20.24
N LEU A 343 -5.78 5.85 21.17
CA LEU A 343 -7.25 5.97 21.16
C LEU A 343 -7.76 6.85 20.01
N ALA A 344 -7.00 7.87 19.61
CA ALA A 344 -7.29 8.69 18.43
C ALA A 344 -7.17 7.87 17.14
N VAL A 345 -6.14 7.02 17.01
CA VAL A 345 -6.02 6.03 15.92
C VAL A 345 -7.22 5.08 15.94
N LEU A 346 -7.52 4.46 17.09
CA LEU A 346 -8.63 3.50 17.20
C LEU A 346 -9.98 4.14 16.80
N SER A 347 -10.26 5.33 17.29
CA SER A 347 -11.53 6.03 17.00
C SER A 347 -11.64 6.49 15.55
N SER A 348 -10.58 7.06 14.97
CA SER A 348 -10.59 7.53 13.58
C SER A 348 -10.75 6.38 12.57
N PHE A 349 -9.91 5.35 12.66
CA PHE A 349 -10.03 4.18 11.78
C PHE A 349 -11.32 3.40 12.03
N GLY A 350 -11.71 3.24 13.30
CA GLY A 350 -12.96 2.57 13.65
C GLY A 350 -14.19 3.28 13.07
N MET A 351 -14.25 4.60 13.15
CA MET A 351 -15.31 5.40 12.53
C MET A 351 -15.33 5.25 11.00
N LEU A 352 -14.16 5.29 10.34
CA LEU A 352 -14.09 5.09 8.88
C LEU A 352 -14.59 3.71 8.45
N LEU A 353 -14.26 2.67 9.21
CA LEU A 353 -14.75 1.31 8.97
C LEU A 353 -16.27 1.20 9.20
N LEU A 354 -16.82 1.89 10.20
CA LEU A 354 -18.27 1.98 10.41
C LEU A 354 -18.98 2.72 9.26
N CYS A 355 -18.34 3.73 8.68
CA CYS A 355 -18.82 4.42 7.48
C CYS A 355 -18.69 3.58 6.20
N GLY A 356 -18.14 2.36 6.28
CA GLY A 356 -18.00 1.44 5.15
C GLY A 356 -16.82 1.75 4.22
N ALA A 357 -15.87 2.58 4.66
CA ALA A 357 -14.68 2.87 3.87
C ALA A 357 -13.80 1.61 3.70
N PRO A 358 -13.24 1.36 2.51
CA PRO A 358 -12.31 0.25 2.28
C PRO A 358 -11.01 0.47 3.05
N PHE A 359 -10.43 -0.62 3.54
CA PHE A 359 -9.16 -0.64 4.27
C PHE A 359 -8.06 -1.27 3.41
N PRO A 360 -7.29 -0.47 2.65
CA PRO A 360 -6.17 -0.97 1.86
C PRO A 360 -4.94 -1.20 2.74
N LEU A 361 -4.05 -2.06 2.27
CA LEU A 361 -2.86 -2.50 3.01
C LEU A 361 -1.84 -1.38 3.25
N THR A 362 -1.82 -0.36 2.40
CA THR A 362 -0.94 0.82 2.54
C THR A 362 -1.28 1.67 3.76
N VAL A 363 -2.57 1.76 4.09
CA VAL A 363 -3.08 2.53 5.25
C VAL A 363 -2.70 1.89 6.59
N ALA A 364 -2.32 0.61 6.60
CA ALA A 364 -1.80 -0.05 7.80
C ALA A 364 -0.52 0.61 8.37
N THR A 365 0.16 1.45 7.59
CA THR A 365 1.34 2.21 8.03
C THR A 365 1.00 3.56 8.68
N SER A 366 -0.21 4.09 8.44
CA SER A 366 -0.65 5.41 8.92
C SER A 366 -0.68 5.56 10.45
N PRO A 367 -1.03 4.54 11.26
CA PRO A 367 -0.98 4.64 12.71
C PRO A 367 0.40 5.06 13.27
N PHE A 368 1.49 4.71 12.58
CA PHE A 368 2.84 5.09 12.97
C PHE A 368 3.09 6.58 12.86
N LEU A 369 2.65 7.16 11.74
CA LEU A 369 2.76 8.60 11.50
C LEU A 369 1.90 9.39 12.49
N ILE A 370 0.67 8.93 12.73
CA ILE A 370 -0.26 9.57 13.67
C ILE A 370 0.26 9.52 15.10
N LEU A 371 0.85 8.38 15.51
CA LEU A 371 1.47 8.25 16.83
C LEU A 371 2.61 9.26 17.01
N GLY A 372 3.43 9.47 15.98
CA GLY A 372 4.51 10.46 16.01
C GLY A 372 4.00 11.88 16.25
N ILE A 373 2.94 12.29 15.55
CA ILE A 373 2.32 13.61 15.72
C ILE A 373 1.74 13.75 17.14
N GLY A 374 0.98 12.75 17.62
CA GLY A 374 0.38 12.81 18.95
C GLY A 374 1.40 12.81 20.10
N VAL A 375 2.55 12.15 19.93
CA VAL A 375 3.64 12.16 20.89
C VAL A 375 4.35 13.52 20.93
N ASP A 376 4.51 14.20 19.79
CA ASP A 376 5.09 15.55 19.72
C ASP A 376 4.24 16.56 20.51
N ASP A 377 2.93 16.56 20.29
CA ASP A 377 1.98 17.42 21.02
C ASP A 377 1.99 17.14 22.52
N MET A 378 2.11 15.87 22.91
CA MET A 378 2.26 15.48 24.32
C MET A 378 3.52 16.11 24.94
N PHE A 379 4.65 16.12 24.24
CA PHE A 379 5.88 16.74 24.74
C PHE A 379 5.74 18.26 24.89
N ILE A 380 5.11 18.94 23.92
CA ILE A 380 4.84 20.38 24.00
C ILE A 380 3.97 20.68 25.24
N MET A 381 2.88 19.94 25.44
CA MET A 381 2.00 20.09 26.60
C MET A 381 2.74 19.88 27.94
N ILE A 382 3.57 18.83 28.04
CA ILE A 382 4.34 18.55 29.25
C ILE A 382 5.37 19.66 29.50
N SER A 383 6.02 20.17 28.46
CA SER A 383 7.01 21.26 28.57
C SER A 383 6.38 22.53 29.13
N CYS A 384 5.25 22.97 28.58
CA CYS A 384 4.53 24.15 29.08
C CYS A 384 3.98 23.93 30.50
N TRP A 385 3.48 22.72 30.81
CA TRP A 385 3.03 22.39 32.18
C TRP A 385 4.17 22.53 33.20
N GLN A 386 5.40 22.16 32.85
CA GLN A 386 6.56 22.26 33.73
C GLN A 386 6.98 23.70 34.03
N GLN A 387 6.67 24.64 33.14
CA GLN A 387 6.96 26.05 33.33
C GLN A 387 5.95 26.76 34.26
N THR A 388 4.82 26.12 34.56
CA THR A 388 3.82 26.66 35.50
C THR A 388 4.30 26.61 36.96
N SER A 389 3.85 27.56 37.77
CA SER A 389 4.09 27.57 39.22
C SER A 389 3.52 26.30 39.86
N VAL A 390 4.33 25.64 40.69
CA VAL A 390 3.95 24.38 41.37
C VAL A 390 2.94 24.62 42.49
N LEU A 391 2.89 25.84 43.02
CA LEU A 391 2.04 26.24 44.15
C LEU A 391 0.60 26.58 43.73
N ASP A 392 0.38 26.80 42.43
CA ASP A 392 -0.92 27.16 41.90
C ASP A 392 -1.85 25.94 41.89
N GLN A 393 -3.16 26.19 42.03
CA GLN A 393 -4.18 25.15 41.91
C GLN A 393 -4.16 24.50 40.52
N VAL A 394 -4.57 23.23 40.44
CA VAL A 394 -4.48 22.42 39.21
C VAL A 394 -5.25 23.08 38.06
N GLU A 395 -6.39 23.69 38.34
CA GLU A 395 -7.25 24.39 37.38
C GLU A 395 -6.53 25.58 36.77
N ALA A 396 -5.87 26.41 37.59
CA ALA A 396 -5.12 27.57 37.15
C ALA A 396 -3.88 27.17 36.34
N ARG A 397 -3.19 26.10 36.75
CA ARG A 397 -2.04 25.55 36.01
C ARG A 397 -2.45 25.00 34.66
N LEU A 398 -3.58 24.30 34.58
CA LEU A 398 -4.08 23.74 33.33
C LEU A 398 -4.56 24.84 32.38
N ALA A 399 -5.23 25.86 32.90
CA ALA A 399 -5.63 27.04 32.14
C ALA A 399 -4.41 27.78 31.54
N ASN A 400 -3.35 27.98 32.33
CA ASN A 400 -2.11 28.61 31.84
C ASN A 400 -1.38 27.73 30.82
N THR A 401 -1.36 26.41 31.04
CA THR A 401 -0.73 25.46 30.10
C THR A 401 -1.46 25.45 28.77
N TYR A 402 -2.80 25.38 28.77
CA TYR A 402 -3.61 25.41 27.55
C TYR A 402 -3.46 26.71 26.78
N LYS A 403 -3.38 27.85 27.49
CA LYS A 403 -3.20 29.17 26.88
C LYS A 403 -1.92 29.24 26.02
N GLU A 404 -0.82 28.65 26.49
CA GLU A 404 0.48 28.70 25.81
C GLU A 404 0.68 27.53 24.82
N ALA A 405 0.38 26.30 25.24
CA ALA A 405 0.64 25.11 24.43
C ALA A 405 -0.44 24.85 23.37
N ALA A 406 -1.73 24.97 23.73
CA ALA A 406 -2.82 24.55 22.85
C ALA A 406 -2.98 25.46 21.63
N VAL A 407 -2.50 26.71 21.68
CA VAL A 407 -2.45 27.61 20.51
C VAL A 407 -1.49 27.07 19.46
N SER A 408 -0.27 26.69 19.87
CA SER A 408 0.72 26.12 18.95
C SER A 408 0.22 24.81 18.35
N ILE A 409 -0.33 23.92 19.17
CA ILE A 409 -0.88 22.62 18.74
C ILE A 409 -2.07 22.78 17.79
N SER A 410 -2.92 23.78 18.02
CA SER A 410 -4.05 24.07 17.11
C SER A 410 -3.56 24.51 15.73
N ILE A 411 -2.47 25.28 15.67
CA ILE A 411 -1.87 25.73 14.40
C ILE A 411 -1.24 24.56 13.66
N THR A 412 -0.46 23.70 14.35
CA THR A 412 0.15 22.52 13.73
C THR A 412 -0.92 21.56 13.22
N THR A 413 -1.93 21.26 14.04
CA THR A 413 -3.07 20.40 13.66
C THR A 413 -3.85 20.95 12.47
N LEU A 414 -4.16 22.25 12.46
CA LEU A 414 -4.87 22.88 11.34
C LEU A 414 -4.06 22.80 10.05
N THR A 415 -2.75 23.02 10.14
CA THR A 415 -1.84 22.93 9.00
C THR A 415 -1.79 21.51 8.45
N ASP A 416 -1.75 20.50 9.31
CA ASP A 416 -1.78 19.09 8.89
C ASP A 416 -3.12 18.71 8.25
N ILE A 417 -4.24 19.18 8.78
CA ILE A 417 -5.56 19.00 8.16
C ILE A 417 -5.60 19.63 6.77
N LEU A 418 -5.18 20.90 6.65
CA LEU A 418 -5.16 21.61 5.37
C LEU A 418 -4.27 20.92 4.35
N LYS A 419 -3.07 20.48 4.76
CA LYS A 419 -2.15 19.75 3.89
C LYS A 419 -2.77 18.44 3.38
N ASN A 420 -3.41 17.68 4.26
CA ASN A 420 -4.07 16.43 3.86
C ASN A 420 -5.30 16.68 2.98
N LEU A 421 -6.10 17.71 3.26
CA LEU A 421 -7.25 18.10 2.43
C LEU A 421 -6.82 18.63 1.07
N GLU A 422 -5.76 19.44 1.00
CA GLU A 422 -5.22 19.93 -0.27
C GLU A 422 -4.67 18.78 -1.10
N GLN A 423 -4.04 17.79 -0.48
CA GLN A 423 -3.60 16.57 -1.16
C GLN A 423 -4.78 15.78 -1.75
N VAL A 424 -5.87 15.65 -0.99
CA VAL A 424 -7.12 15.04 -1.49
C VAL A 424 -7.68 15.86 -2.64
N LYS A 425 -7.78 17.18 -2.49
CA LYS A 425 -8.29 18.08 -3.54
C LYS A 425 -7.45 18.01 -4.81
N LYS A 426 -6.11 18.06 -4.73
CA LYS A 426 -5.23 17.88 -5.90
C LYS A 426 -5.41 16.52 -6.57
N THR A 427 -5.74 15.50 -5.80
CA THR A 427 -6.03 14.16 -6.35
C THR A 427 -7.37 14.19 -7.11
N VAL A 428 -8.40 14.83 -6.55
CA VAL A 428 -9.72 14.98 -7.17
C VAL A 428 -9.69 15.91 -8.39
N ASP A 429 -9.04 17.07 -8.31
CA ASP A 429 -8.97 18.05 -9.41
C ASP A 429 -8.21 17.47 -10.61
N LYS A 430 -7.12 16.72 -10.37
CA LYS A 430 -6.47 15.93 -11.43
C LYS A 430 -7.39 14.92 -12.10
N HIS A 431 -8.43 14.42 -11.41
CA HIS A 431 -9.43 13.56 -12.04
C HIS A 431 -10.39 14.37 -12.93
N VAL A 432 -10.72 15.61 -12.56
CA VAL A 432 -11.64 16.48 -13.32
C VAL A 432 -10.97 16.99 -14.60
N ASP A 433 -9.71 17.44 -14.53
CA ASP A 433 -8.97 17.96 -15.70
C ASP A 433 -8.81 16.88 -16.80
N ILE A 434 -8.60 15.62 -16.42
CA ILE A 434 -8.54 14.49 -17.38
C ILE A 434 -9.90 14.27 -18.08
N HIS A 435 -11.04 14.52 -17.40
CA HIS A 435 -12.36 14.41 -18.05
C HIS A 435 -12.64 15.57 -19.01
N GLN A 436 -11.93 16.69 -18.90
CA GLN A 436 -12.11 17.85 -19.77
C GLN A 436 -11.25 17.73 -21.04
N ASP A 437 -10.01 17.26 -20.92
CA ASP A 437 -9.12 17.00 -22.07
C ASP A 437 -9.56 15.82 -22.96
N LEU A 438 -10.47 14.96 -22.49
CA LEU A 438 -11.02 13.83 -23.26
C LEU A 438 -12.36 14.15 -23.95
N ASN A 439 -12.97 15.30 -23.64
CA ASN A 439 -14.22 15.76 -24.26
C ASN A 439 -14.02 16.85 -25.32
N GLU A 440 -12.78 17.30 -25.53
CA GLU A 440 -12.33 18.10 -26.69
C GLU A 440 -11.61 17.19 -27.69
#